data_AF-B2URF7-F1
#
_entry.id   AF-B2URF7-F1
#
_cell.length_a   1.000
_cell.length_b   1.000
_cell.length_c   1.000
_cell.angle_alpha   90.00
_cell.angle_beta   90.00
_cell.angle_gamma   90.00
#
_symmetry.space_group_name_H-M   'P 1'
#
loop_
_entity.id
_entity.type
_entity.pdbx_description
1 polymer ?
#
loop_
_entity_poly.entity_id
_entity_poly.type
_entity_poly.pdbx_seq_one_letter_code
_entity_poly.pdbx_strand_id
1 'polypeptide(L)'
;MMKRNLIPSTAFLAALVFVACDGGKKQDHPRDVSVPSEQAVPKTPGEKILAVLLLIQDQATANAHAAEVKELAASLPGDIPNEEAVNIANELMRLASRECYGSSSLEDALKGIHFDTGEYTGSVPLDVDGFEPTAEEP
;
A
#
# COMPACT_ATOMS: atom_id res chain seq x y z
N MET A 1 -52.28 2.88 24.93
CA MET A 1 -52.04 4.34 24.89
C MET A 1 -50.61 4.63 25.32
N MET A 2 -49.82 5.18 24.40
CA MET A 2 -48.39 5.50 24.56
C MET A 2 -48.17 6.69 25.50
N LYS A 3 -47.22 6.58 26.43
CA LYS A 3 -46.52 7.72 27.02
C LYS A 3 -45.13 7.80 26.41
N ARG A 4 -44.93 8.81 25.57
CA ARG A 4 -43.64 9.23 25.02
C ARG A 4 -42.81 9.84 26.15
N ASN A 5 -41.65 9.27 26.43
CA ASN A 5 -40.60 9.96 27.17
C ASN A 5 -39.43 10.20 26.22
N LEU A 6 -39.36 11.45 25.78
CA LEU A 6 -38.29 12.05 24.99
C LEU A 6 -37.07 12.22 25.91
N ILE A 7 -35.94 11.60 25.57
CA ILE A 7 -34.66 11.82 26.28
C ILE A 7 -33.71 12.51 25.28
N PRO A 8 -33.12 13.68 25.62
CA PRO A 8 -32.33 14.46 24.70
C PRO A 8 -30.93 13.84 24.48
N SER A 9 -30.55 13.70 23.20
CA SER A 9 -29.23 13.29 22.73
C SER A 9 -28.18 14.38 22.97
N THR A 10 -27.53 14.39 24.13
CA THR A 10 -26.25 15.09 24.32
C THR A 10 -25.50 14.49 25.52
N ALA A 11 -24.84 13.34 25.34
CA ALA A 11 -23.75 12.87 26.21
C ALA A 11 -23.12 11.58 25.66
N PHE A 12 -22.61 11.61 24.41
CA PHE A 12 -21.85 10.50 23.83
C PHE A 12 -20.36 10.86 23.81
N LEU A 13 -19.72 10.94 24.98
CA LEU A 13 -18.26 11.10 25.07
C LEU A 13 -17.79 10.88 26.52
N ALA A 14 -17.50 9.63 26.87
CA ALA A 14 -16.49 9.19 27.85
C ALA A 14 -16.75 7.74 28.28
N ALA A 15 -16.15 6.76 27.61
CA ALA A 15 -15.85 5.44 28.20
C ALA A 15 -15.13 4.53 27.20
N LEU A 16 -13.84 4.76 26.94
CA LEU A 16 -12.93 3.72 26.49
C LEU A 16 -11.55 3.95 27.12
N VAL A 17 -11.47 3.68 28.43
CA VAL A 17 -10.17 3.61 29.13
C VAL A 17 -10.06 2.28 29.84
N PHE A 18 -8.98 1.57 29.51
CA PHE A 18 -8.38 0.41 30.17
C PHE A 18 -9.03 -0.97 29.98
N VAL A 19 -8.61 -1.64 28.90
CA VAL A 19 -8.26 -3.07 28.96
C VAL A 19 -6.75 -3.15 28.78
N ALA A 20 -6.01 -3.27 29.88
CA ALA A 20 -4.63 -3.73 29.89
C ALA A 20 -4.68 -5.22 30.25
N CYS A 21 -4.47 -6.08 29.25
CA CYS A 21 -4.07 -7.46 29.50
C CYS A 21 -2.55 -7.56 29.39
N ASP A 22 -2.02 -8.19 30.42
CA ASP A 22 -0.64 -8.45 30.80
C ASP A 22 0.12 -9.33 29.78
N GLY A 23 1.46 -9.20 29.75
CA GLY A 23 2.34 -10.22 29.20
C GLY A 23 3.49 -9.75 28.30
N GLY A 24 4.67 -9.56 28.89
CA GLY A 24 5.92 -9.90 28.21
C GLY A 24 6.86 -8.72 27.89
N LYS A 25 8.04 -8.75 28.52
CA LYS A 25 9.15 -7.82 28.24
C LYS A 25 9.56 -7.91 26.77
N LYS A 26 9.44 -6.80 26.04
CA LYS A 26 10.08 -6.61 24.73
C LYS A 26 11.16 -5.54 24.88
N GLN A 27 12.36 -5.93 24.46
CA GLN A 27 13.58 -5.13 24.48
C GLN A 27 13.34 -3.76 23.84
N ASP A 28 13.96 -2.76 24.44
CA ASP A 28 14.13 -1.42 23.89
C ASP A 28 14.98 -1.56 22.61
N HIS A 29 14.30 -1.77 21.48
CA HIS A 29 14.90 -1.48 20.19
C HIS A 29 14.60 -0.01 19.97
N PRO A 30 15.63 0.87 19.86
CA PRO A 30 15.36 2.24 19.48
C PRO A 30 14.60 2.16 18.17
N ARG A 31 13.37 2.71 18.15
CA ARG A 31 12.72 3.02 16.89
C ARG A 31 13.70 3.95 16.21
N ASP A 32 14.41 3.43 15.21
CA ASP A 32 14.98 4.28 14.17
C ASP A 32 13.80 5.09 13.67
N VAL A 33 13.75 6.33 14.16
CA VAL A 33 12.83 7.34 13.66
C VAL A 33 13.28 7.49 12.23
N SER A 34 12.57 6.84 11.30
CA SER A 34 12.70 7.13 9.89
C SER A 34 12.57 8.64 9.78
N VAL A 35 13.69 9.26 9.47
CA VAL A 35 13.78 10.68 9.15
C VAL A 35 12.63 10.94 8.18
N PRO A 36 11.77 11.94 8.41
CA PRO A 36 10.81 12.33 7.38
C PRO A 36 11.65 12.66 6.16
N SER A 37 11.65 11.76 5.16
CA SER A 37 12.21 12.10 3.86
C SER A 37 11.50 13.37 3.47
N GLU A 38 12.28 14.42 3.26
CA GLU A 38 11.82 15.66 2.66
C GLU A 38 10.94 15.24 1.48
N GLN A 39 9.62 15.44 1.60
CA GLN A 39 8.67 14.97 0.60
C GLN A 39 9.00 15.71 -0.69
N ALA A 40 9.80 15.06 -1.54
CA ALA A 40 10.17 15.59 -2.82
C ALA A 40 8.87 15.82 -3.60
N VAL A 41 8.71 17.02 -4.15
CA VAL A 41 7.56 17.35 -5.00
C VAL A 41 7.55 16.33 -6.15
N PRO A 42 6.49 15.53 -6.33
CA PRO A 42 6.42 14.54 -7.40
C PRO A 42 6.60 15.19 -8.77
N LYS A 43 7.62 14.78 -9.52
CA LYS A 43 8.00 15.35 -10.81
C LYS A 43 7.56 14.47 -11.96
N THR A 44 7.65 13.15 -11.81
CA THR A 44 7.27 12.18 -12.86
C THR A 44 5.80 11.75 -12.72
N PRO A 45 5.17 11.23 -13.79
CA PRO A 45 3.85 10.61 -13.70
C PRO A 45 3.79 9.46 -12.69
N GLY A 46 4.84 8.65 -12.57
CA GLY A 46 4.91 7.55 -11.61
C GLY A 46 5.03 8.03 -10.16
N GLU A 47 5.83 9.05 -9.90
CA GLU A 47 5.89 9.69 -8.58
C GLU A 47 4.55 10.31 -8.18
N LYS A 48 3.83 10.92 -9.13
CA LYS A 48 2.52 11.55 -8.86
C LYS A 48 1.47 10.51 -8.48
N ILE A 49 1.35 9.43 -9.24
CA ILE A 49 0.38 8.38 -8.89
C ILE A 49 0.75 7.72 -7.56
N LEU A 50 2.04 7.46 -7.32
CA LEU A 50 2.51 6.92 -6.04
C LEU A 50 2.14 7.83 -4.87
N ALA A 51 2.34 9.13 -5.01
CA ALA A 51 1.98 10.11 -3.99
C ALA A 51 0.48 10.07 -3.65
N VAL A 52 -0.40 9.97 -4.66
CA VAL A 52 -1.85 9.87 -4.45
C VAL A 52 -2.23 8.55 -3.79
N LEU A 53 -1.65 7.42 -4.22
CA LEU A 53 -1.90 6.11 -3.63
C LEU A 53 -1.54 6.05 -2.13
N LEU A 54 -0.48 6.76 -1.73
CA LEU A 54 -0.07 6.88 -0.32
C LEU A 54 -1.06 7.69 0.55
N LEU A 55 -1.86 8.59 -0.05
CA LEU A 55 -2.89 9.35 0.66
C LEU A 55 -4.14 8.52 0.96
N ILE A 56 -4.35 7.43 0.22
CA ILE A 56 -5.53 6.59 0.36
C ILE A 56 -5.34 5.64 1.55
N GLN A 57 -6.07 5.89 2.63
CA GLN A 57 -5.98 5.13 3.88
C GLN A 57 -7.28 4.41 4.26
N ASP A 58 -8.40 4.89 3.72
CA ASP A 58 -9.74 4.41 4.02
C ASP A 58 -10.65 4.53 2.79
N GLN A 59 -11.89 4.06 2.91
CA GLN A 59 -12.85 4.12 1.81
C GLN A 59 -13.23 5.56 1.40
N ALA A 60 -13.24 6.52 2.32
CA ALA A 60 -13.61 7.90 2.02
C ALA A 60 -12.55 8.58 1.13
N THR A 61 -11.28 8.43 1.52
CA THR A 61 -10.11 8.88 0.74
C THR A 61 -9.99 8.13 -0.58
N ALA A 62 -10.25 6.82 -0.61
CA ALA A 62 -10.33 6.05 -1.85
C ALA A 62 -11.34 6.64 -2.85
N ASN A 63 -12.56 6.94 -2.40
CA ASN A 63 -13.58 7.56 -3.25
C ASN A 63 -13.21 8.97 -3.69
N ALA A 64 -12.62 9.78 -2.80
CA ALA A 64 -12.22 11.15 -3.09
C ALA A 64 -11.12 11.21 -4.17
N HIS A 65 -10.17 10.29 -4.14
CA HIS A 65 -9.02 10.28 -5.06
C HIS A 65 -9.19 9.38 -6.28
N ALA A 66 -10.26 8.60 -6.39
CA ALA A 66 -10.45 7.66 -7.50
C ALA A 66 -10.38 8.32 -8.90
N ALA A 67 -10.93 9.53 -9.06
CA ALA A 67 -10.88 10.25 -10.33
C ALA A 67 -9.45 10.68 -10.69
N GLU A 68 -8.69 11.15 -9.69
CA GLU A 68 -7.29 11.54 -9.83
C GLU A 68 -6.41 10.32 -10.16
N VAL A 69 -6.61 9.20 -9.46
CA VAL A 69 -5.92 7.93 -9.78
C VAL A 69 -6.22 7.50 -11.21
N LYS A 70 -7.46 7.63 -11.68
CA LYS A 70 -7.84 7.25 -13.05
C LYS A 70 -7.16 8.14 -14.09
N GLU A 71 -7.11 9.45 -13.86
CA GLU A 71 -6.44 10.40 -14.75
C GLU A 71 -4.92 10.13 -14.79
N LEU A 72 -4.31 9.95 -13.62
CA LEU A 72 -2.88 9.67 -13.51
C LEU A 72 -2.52 8.32 -14.14
N ALA A 73 -3.33 7.28 -13.93
CA ALA A 73 -3.14 5.97 -14.55
C ALA A 73 -3.17 6.06 -16.09
N ALA A 74 -4.10 6.84 -16.66
CA ALA A 74 -4.15 7.07 -18.11
C ALA A 74 -2.96 7.88 -18.65
N SER A 75 -2.28 8.63 -17.79
CA SER A 75 -1.08 9.42 -18.13
C SER A 75 0.24 8.69 -17.91
N LEU A 76 0.21 7.49 -17.32
CA LEU A 76 1.42 6.70 -17.10
C LEU A 76 2.02 6.27 -18.45
N PRO A 77 3.31 6.54 -18.71
CA PRO A 77 3.96 6.00 -19.89
C PRO A 77 4.14 4.49 -19.75
N GLY A 78 4.15 3.77 -20.87
CA GLY A 78 4.36 2.32 -20.86
C GLY A 78 5.77 1.91 -20.39
N ASP A 79 6.75 2.80 -20.61
CA ASP A 79 8.18 2.62 -20.31
C ASP A 79 8.64 3.40 -19.07
N ILE A 80 7.85 3.36 -17.98
CA ILE A 80 8.31 3.95 -16.70
C ILE A 80 9.60 3.31 -16.20
N PRO A 81 10.45 4.07 -15.47
CA PRO A 81 11.63 3.50 -14.81
C PRO A 81 11.25 2.35 -13.87
N ASN A 82 12.09 1.31 -13.86
CA ASN A 82 11.84 0.10 -13.05
C ASN A 82 11.64 0.43 -11.55
N GLU A 83 12.41 1.37 -11.00
CA GLU A 83 12.26 1.81 -9.62
C GLU A 83 10.85 2.38 -9.34
N GLU A 84 10.32 3.22 -10.23
CA GLU A 84 8.97 3.77 -10.11
C GLU A 84 7.92 2.66 -10.24
N ALA A 85 8.08 1.75 -11.20
CA ALA A 85 7.19 0.61 -11.40
C ALA A 85 7.09 -0.26 -10.15
N VAL A 86 8.24 -0.61 -9.56
CA VAL A 86 8.34 -1.42 -8.34
C VAL A 86 7.70 -0.69 -7.16
N ASN A 87 7.94 0.62 -7.02
CA ASN A 87 7.34 1.40 -5.94
C ASN A 87 5.82 1.47 -6.04
N ILE A 88 5.27 1.69 -7.23
CA ILE A 88 3.81 1.69 -7.45
C ILE A 88 3.25 0.28 -7.21
N ALA A 89 3.87 -0.78 -7.75
CA ALA A 89 3.41 -2.15 -7.53
C ALA A 89 3.40 -2.55 -6.04
N ASN A 90 4.44 -2.17 -5.30
CA ASN A 90 4.50 -2.38 -3.85
C ASN A 90 3.38 -1.64 -3.13
N GLU A 91 3.09 -0.42 -3.55
CA GLU A 91 2.02 0.37 -2.94
C GLU A 91 0.63 -0.18 -3.27
N LEU A 92 0.42 -0.71 -4.48
CA LEU A 92 -0.83 -1.41 -4.84
C LEU A 92 -1.06 -2.65 -3.97
N MET A 93 -0.01 -3.43 -3.69
CA MET A 93 -0.10 -4.56 -2.76
C MET A 93 -0.44 -4.12 -1.33
N ARG A 94 0.12 -2.98 -0.87
CA ARG A 94 -0.20 -2.42 0.45
C ARG A 94 -1.62 -1.87 0.52
N LEU A 95 -2.09 -1.20 -0.53
CA LEU A 95 -3.46 -0.70 -0.65
C LEU A 95 -4.49 -1.82 -0.47
N ALA A 96 -4.20 -3.00 -1.04
CA ALA A 96 -5.03 -4.19 -0.87
C ALA A 96 -5.12 -4.69 0.57
N SER A 97 -4.36 -4.14 1.53
CA SER A 97 -4.42 -4.45 2.96
C SER A 97 -5.04 -3.33 3.81
N ARG A 98 -5.44 -2.21 3.19
CA ARG A 98 -6.09 -1.07 3.87
C ARG A 98 -7.61 -1.22 3.89
N GLU A 99 -8.29 -0.46 4.73
CA GLU A 99 -9.76 -0.39 4.81
C GLU A 99 -10.37 0.42 3.65
N CYS A 100 -9.86 0.20 2.43
CA CYS A 100 -10.30 0.86 1.21
C CYS A 100 -11.33 0.03 0.42
N TYR A 101 -11.63 -1.19 0.89
CA TYR A 101 -12.60 -2.08 0.26
C TYR A 101 -13.97 -1.41 0.14
N GLY A 102 -14.61 -1.53 -1.03
CA GLY A 102 -15.93 -0.94 -1.30
C GLY A 102 -15.90 0.39 -2.06
N SER A 103 -14.73 0.84 -2.53
CA SER A 103 -14.63 1.91 -3.53
C SER A 103 -14.57 1.31 -4.94
N SER A 104 -15.73 1.13 -5.58
CA SER A 104 -15.79 0.62 -6.96
C SER A 104 -15.09 1.54 -7.96
N SER A 105 -15.10 2.85 -7.69
CA SER A 105 -14.42 3.84 -8.52
C SER A 105 -12.90 3.71 -8.45
N LEU A 106 -12.33 3.45 -7.26
CA LEU A 106 -10.91 3.18 -7.13
C LEU A 106 -10.54 1.85 -7.80
N GLU A 107 -11.31 0.79 -7.57
CA GLU A 107 -11.10 -0.51 -8.22
C GLU A 107 -11.07 -0.39 -9.75
N ASP A 108 -11.97 0.40 -10.34
CA ASP A 108 -11.99 0.66 -11.77
C ASP A 108 -10.81 1.52 -12.24
N ALA A 109 -10.36 2.49 -11.43
CA ALA A 109 -9.19 3.31 -11.74
C ALA A 109 -7.90 2.47 -11.77
N LEU A 110 -7.73 1.58 -10.78
CA LEU A 110 -6.54 0.74 -10.64
C LEU A 110 -6.35 -0.23 -11.81
N LYS A 111 -7.44 -0.67 -12.47
CA LYS A 111 -7.36 -1.51 -13.67
C LYS A 111 -6.66 -0.83 -14.85
N GLY A 112 -6.59 0.50 -14.86
CA GLY A 112 -5.90 1.26 -15.90
C GLY A 112 -4.38 1.32 -15.74
N ILE A 113 -3.85 0.84 -14.61
CA ILE A 113 -2.40 0.80 -14.37
C ILE A 113 -1.85 -0.47 -15.01
N HIS A 114 -1.05 -0.30 -16.06
CA HIS A 114 -0.34 -1.39 -16.72
C HIS A 114 1.16 -1.12 -16.68
N PHE A 115 1.92 -2.09 -16.21
CA PHE A 115 3.38 -2.07 -16.29
C PHE A 115 3.80 -2.98 -17.43
N ASP A 116 4.68 -2.50 -18.29
CA ASP A 116 5.36 -3.38 -19.23
C ASP A 116 6.35 -4.24 -18.43
N THR A 117 5.92 -5.44 -18.06
CA THR A 117 6.76 -6.37 -17.30
C THR A 117 7.89 -6.96 -18.15
N GLY A 118 7.97 -6.58 -19.43
CA GLY A 118 8.75 -7.26 -20.44
C GLY A 118 8.23 -8.67 -20.67
N GLU A 119 8.59 -9.24 -21.81
CA GLU A 119 8.41 -10.67 -22.03
C GLU A 119 9.46 -11.40 -21.18
N TYR A 120 9.02 -12.22 -20.22
CA TYR A 120 9.93 -13.14 -19.54
C TYR A 120 10.39 -14.20 -20.55
N THR A 121 11.57 -14.01 -21.14
CA THR A 121 12.13 -14.90 -22.16
C THR A 121 12.68 -16.23 -21.60
N GLY A 122 12.36 -16.57 -20.34
CA GLY A 122 12.56 -17.93 -19.82
C GLY A 122 13.99 -18.31 -19.47
N SER A 123 14.94 -17.38 -19.49
CA SER A 123 16.35 -17.71 -19.23
C SER A 123 16.94 -16.80 -18.17
N VAL A 124 16.70 -17.13 -16.90
CA VAL A 124 17.77 -16.87 -15.92
C VAL A 124 18.82 -17.92 -16.25
N PRO A 125 20.02 -17.58 -16.75
CA PRO A 125 21.09 -18.54 -16.80
C PRO A 125 21.35 -18.95 -15.36
N LEU A 126 20.81 -20.11 -14.95
CA LEU A 126 21.34 -20.80 -13.82
C LEU A 126 22.72 -21.23 -14.27
N ASP A 127 23.76 -20.63 -13.71
CA ASP A 127 25.11 -21.16 -13.80
C ASP A 127 25.13 -22.49 -13.02
N VAL A 128 24.56 -23.55 -13.62
CA VAL A 128 24.57 -24.93 -13.10
C VAL A 128 25.86 -25.66 -13.46
N ASP A 129 26.93 -24.95 -13.82
CA ASP A 129 28.25 -25.51 -14.12
C ASP A 129 29.16 -25.62 -12.86
N GLY A 130 28.57 -25.72 -11.66
CA GLY A 130 29.33 -25.50 -10.41
C GLY A 130 29.27 -26.59 -9.33
N PHE A 131 28.60 -27.72 -9.54
CA PHE A 131 28.68 -28.85 -8.60
C PHE A 131 29.38 -30.04 -9.26
N GLU A 132 30.71 -30.00 -9.24
CA GLU A 132 31.48 -31.23 -9.40
C GLU A 132 31.19 -32.13 -8.18
N PRO A 133 30.85 -33.41 -8.37
CA PRO A 133 30.72 -34.33 -7.25
C PRO A 133 32.07 -34.37 -6.53
N THR A 134 32.08 -34.00 -5.25
CA THR A 134 33.25 -34.21 -4.40
C THR A 134 33.57 -35.70 -4.43
N ALA A 135 34.78 -36.06 -4.88
CA ALA A 135 35.21 -37.45 -4.89
C ALA A 135 35.05 -38.05 -3.50
N GLU A 136 34.44 -39.24 -3.39
CA GLU A 136 34.38 -39.94 -2.11
C GLU A 136 35.81 -40.24 -1.65
N GLU A 137 36.16 -39.79 -0.44
CA GLU A 137 37.45 -40.09 0.16
C GLU A 137 37.58 -41.61 0.40
N PRO A 138 38.76 -42.20 0.15
CA PRO A 138 39.00 -43.64 0.21
C PRO A 138 38.95 -44.26 1.60
#